data_AF-A0A0P1NXM5-F1
#
_entry.id   AF-A0A0P1NXM5-F1
#
_cell.length_a   1.000
_cell.length_b   1.000
_cell.length_c   1.000
_cell.angle_alpha   90.00
_cell.angle_beta   90.00
_cell.angle_gamma   90.00
#
_symmetry.space_group_name_H-M   'P 1'
#
loop_
_entity.id
_entity.type
_entity.pdbx_description
1 polymer ?
#
loop_
_entity_poly.entity_id
_entity_poly.type
_entity_poly.pdbx_seq_one_letter_code
_entity_poly.pdbx_strand_id
1 'polypeptide(L)'
;MKDRKQKIQHQTLVLILFLNFSFAQNRDTSEVNTFRLGLVLGAGAGILTLAHLQQYSSWWKGELTKFHFKDDFNQVLQADKFGHAYFSYLISDLFGRALQWAGVEKNSALIWGGIGSLLFQTYVEIEDGFRPNLGFSTSDEIANFIGASFPYVREKIKGLQVLNYKMSIFPSEKFKSGAHRFIVDDYES
;
A
#
# COMPACT_ATOMS: atom_id res chain seq x y z
N MET A 1 -30.78 -39.16 16.47
CA MET A 1 -30.70 -38.69 15.07
C MET A 1 -31.08 -37.23 15.03
N LYS A 2 -30.12 -36.31 14.81
CA LYS A 2 -30.36 -34.87 14.64
C LYS A 2 -29.82 -34.48 13.26
N ASP A 3 -30.72 -34.10 12.36
CA ASP A 3 -30.44 -33.64 11.02
C ASP A 3 -29.56 -32.38 11.04
N ARG A 4 -28.35 -32.49 10.48
CA ARG A 4 -27.51 -31.32 10.14
C ARG A 4 -27.86 -30.89 8.72
N LYS A 5 -28.67 -29.84 8.60
CA LYS A 5 -28.82 -29.09 7.34
C LYS A 5 -27.49 -28.44 7.00
N GLN A 6 -26.83 -28.92 5.96
CA GLN A 6 -25.66 -28.29 5.34
C GLN A 6 -26.06 -26.91 4.78
N LYS A 7 -25.53 -25.84 5.39
CA LYS A 7 -25.57 -24.50 4.82
C LYS A 7 -24.52 -24.45 3.72
N ILE A 8 -24.96 -24.43 2.46
CA ILE A 8 -24.11 -24.17 1.31
C ILE A 8 -23.70 -22.69 1.38
N GLN A 9 -22.44 -22.41 1.73
CA GLN A 9 -21.87 -21.08 1.62
C GLN A 9 -21.41 -20.89 0.17
N HIS A 10 -22.07 -19.99 -0.56
CA HIS A 10 -21.63 -19.55 -1.87
C HIS A 10 -20.28 -18.84 -1.73
N GLN A 11 -19.21 -19.49 -2.17
CA GLN A 11 -17.92 -18.84 -2.35
C GLN A 11 -17.94 -18.13 -3.71
N THR A 12 -18.11 -16.81 -3.69
CA THR A 12 -17.94 -15.99 -4.90
C THR A 12 -16.45 -15.91 -5.21
N LEU A 13 -16.00 -16.73 -6.16
CA LEU A 13 -14.66 -16.69 -6.72
C LEU A 13 -14.54 -15.43 -7.60
N VAL A 14 -13.90 -14.38 -7.10
CA VAL A 14 -13.55 -13.21 -7.91
C VAL A 14 -12.25 -13.52 -8.64
N LEU A 15 -12.39 -13.86 -9.92
CA LEU A 15 -11.29 -14.11 -10.84
C LEU A 15 -10.72 -12.76 -11.30
N ILE A 16 -9.56 -12.35 -10.78
CA ILE A 16 -8.85 -11.17 -11.29
C ILE A 16 -8.03 -11.61 -12.51
N LEU A 17 -8.47 -11.20 -13.70
CA LEU A 17 -7.72 -11.37 -14.94
C LEU A 17 -6.46 -10.50 -14.90
N PHE A 18 -5.28 -11.13 -14.95
CA PHE A 18 -4.04 -10.43 -15.28
C PHE A 18 -4.02 -10.10 -16.78
N LEU A 19 -4.31 -8.84 -17.14
CA LEU A 19 -4.01 -8.33 -18.47
C LEU A 19 -2.50 -8.09 -18.56
N ASN A 20 -1.79 -8.99 -19.24
CA ASN A 20 -0.42 -8.77 -19.69
C ASN A 20 -0.44 -7.71 -20.80
N PHE A 21 -0.32 -6.44 -20.44
CA PHE A 21 -0.01 -5.41 -21.42
C PHE A 21 1.50 -5.43 -21.72
N SER A 22 1.86 -6.08 -22.83
CA SER A 22 3.15 -5.86 -23.48
C SER A 22 3.15 -4.45 -24.08
N PHE A 23 3.62 -3.45 -23.33
CA PHE A 23 3.89 -2.12 -23.88
C PHE A 23 5.27 -2.10 -24.52
N ALA A 24 5.34 -2.49 -25.79
CA ALA A 24 6.44 -2.12 -26.66
C ALA A 24 5.99 -0.95 -27.54
N GLN A 25 6.20 0.29 -27.09
CA GLN A 25 6.40 1.46 -27.96
C GLN A 25 7.25 2.51 -27.22
N ASN A 26 8.55 2.53 -27.51
CA ASN A 26 9.38 3.72 -27.36
C ASN A 26 8.84 4.78 -28.33
N ARG A 27 8.01 5.70 -27.84
CA ARG A 27 7.71 6.95 -28.54
C ARG A 27 8.35 8.09 -27.77
N ASP A 28 9.43 8.58 -28.34
CA ASP A 28 10.20 9.73 -27.88
C ASP A 28 9.50 11.04 -28.30
N THR A 29 8.27 11.24 -27.80
CA THR A 29 7.53 12.51 -27.95
C THR A 29 6.87 12.86 -26.61
N SER A 30 7.41 13.88 -25.96
CA SER A 30 7.15 14.34 -24.59
C SER A 30 5.84 15.11 -24.43
N GLU A 31 4.71 14.51 -24.79
CA GLU A 31 3.40 15.10 -24.49
C GLU A 31 2.61 14.21 -23.54
N VAL A 32 2.17 14.80 -22.43
CA VAL A 32 1.32 14.15 -21.44
C VAL A 32 -0.03 13.82 -22.08
N ASN A 33 -0.41 12.56 -22.07
CA ASN A 33 -1.74 12.12 -22.50
C ASN A 33 -2.74 12.41 -21.38
N THR A 34 -3.53 13.48 -21.54
CA THR A 34 -4.49 13.95 -20.52
C THR A 34 -5.56 12.92 -20.18
N PHE A 35 -5.99 12.09 -21.14
CA PHE A 35 -6.94 11.01 -20.87
C PHE A 35 -6.31 9.93 -19.99
N ARG A 36 -5.11 9.45 -20.32
CA ARG A 36 -4.38 8.49 -19.48
C ARG A 36 -4.07 9.06 -18.11
N LEU A 37 -3.65 10.33 -18.05
CA LEU A 37 -3.42 11.01 -16.78
C LEU A 37 -4.71 11.04 -15.94
N GLY A 38 -5.84 11.39 -16.55
CA GLY A 38 -7.16 11.34 -15.90
C GLY A 38 -7.50 9.94 -15.38
N LEU A 39 -7.22 8.88 -16.14
CA LEU A 39 -7.41 7.50 -15.69
C LEU A 39 -6.50 7.15 -14.51
N VAL A 40 -5.22 7.55 -14.54
CA VAL A 40 -4.25 7.30 -13.48
C VAL A 40 -4.67 7.99 -12.19
N LEU A 41 -5.05 9.27 -12.26
CA LEU A 41 -5.52 10.04 -11.10
C LEU A 41 -6.86 9.51 -10.58
N GLY A 42 -7.80 9.19 -11.47
CA GLY A 42 -9.10 8.63 -11.11
C GLY A 42 -8.98 7.26 -10.44
N ALA A 43 -8.13 6.37 -10.99
CA ALA A 43 -7.83 5.09 -10.38
C ALA A 43 -7.13 5.25 -9.02
N GLY A 44 -6.17 6.17 -8.92
CA GLY A 44 -5.50 6.52 -7.66
C GLY A 44 -6.50 6.96 -6.59
N ALA A 45 -7.39 7.90 -6.91
CA ALA A 45 -8.45 8.36 -6.00
C ALA A 45 -9.41 7.22 -5.59
N GLY A 46 -9.76 6.34 -6.53
CA GLY A 46 -10.56 5.15 -6.25
C GLY A 46 -9.87 4.19 -5.28
N ILE A 47 -8.58 3.90 -5.49
CA ILE A 47 -7.77 3.06 -4.60
C ILE A 47 -7.66 3.68 -3.21
N LEU A 48 -7.37 4.99 -3.12
CA LEU A 48 -7.31 5.71 -1.84
C LEU A 48 -8.64 5.61 -1.08
N THR A 49 -9.77 5.75 -1.78
CA THR A 49 -11.10 5.63 -1.17
C THR A 49 -11.33 4.21 -0.64
N LEU A 50 -10.99 3.18 -1.43
CA LEU A 50 -11.12 1.79 -1.00
C LEU A 50 -10.20 1.47 0.19
N ALA A 51 -8.97 1.98 0.17
CA ALA A 51 -8.03 1.82 1.27
C ALA A 51 -8.54 2.50 2.55
N HIS A 52 -9.09 3.71 2.45
CA HIS A 52 -9.74 4.39 3.57
C HIS A 52 -10.90 3.56 4.14
N LEU A 53 -11.80 3.05 3.29
CA LEU A 53 -12.93 2.24 3.75
C LEU A 53 -12.49 0.94 4.42
N GLN A 54 -11.43 0.31 3.89
CA GLN A 54 -10.82 -0.88 4.45
C GLN A 54 -10.20 -0.58 5.82
N GLN A 55 -9.40 0.48 5.93
CA GLN A 55 -8.76 0.92 7.17
C GLN A 55 -9.82 1.30 8.22
N TYR A 56 -10.87 2.00 7.78
CA TYR A 56 -12.03 2.32 8.60
C TYR A 56 -12.73 1.10 9.15
N SER A 57 -12.98 0.11 8.31
CA SER A 57 -13.66 -1.11 8.73
C SER A 57 -12.87 -1.92 9.76
N SER A 58 -11.54 -1.77 9.77
CA SER A 58 -10.59 -2.63 10.46
C SER A 58 -10.06 -2.00 11.74
N TRP A 59 -9.53 -0.78 11.68
CA TRP A 59 -8.80 -0.15 12.78
C TRP A 59 -9.34 1.21 13.22
N TRP A 60 -10.06 1.95 12.36
CA TRP A 60 -10.50 3.32 12.71
C TRP A 60 -11.92 3.47 13.23
N LYS A 61 -12.68 2.37 13.38
CA LYS A 61 -13.99 2.40 14.02
C LYS A 61 -13.88 2.72 15.51
N GLY A 62 -14.79 3.57 15.98
CA GLY A 62 -14.96 3.84 17.41
C GLY A 62 -14.79 5.31 17.75
N GLU A 63 -14.57 5.59 19.04
CA GLU A 63 -14.39 6.94 19.55
C GLU A 63 -13.01 7.49 19.17
N LEU A 64 -12.96 8.80 18.92
CA LEU A 64 -11.72 9.53 18.66
C LEU A 64 -11.16 10.10 19.97
N THR A 65 -9.84 10.17 20.06
CA THR A 65 -9.13 10.90 21.11
C THR A 65 -8.61 12.24 20.59
N LYS A 66 -7.99 13.02 21.48
CA LYS A 66 -7.09 14.09 21.02
C LYS A 66 -5.93 13.45 20.23
N PHE A 67 -5.39 14.22 19.28
CA PHE A 67 -4.21 13.80 18.54
C PHE A 67 -3.06 13.47 19.50
N HIS A 68 -2.42 12.32 19.29
CA HIS A 68 -1.29 11.89 20.10
C HIS A 68 -0.32 11.04 19.29
N PHE A 69 0.93 11.04 19.77
CA PHE A 69 2.00 10.22 19.22
C PHE A 69 2.09 8.92 20.01
N LYS A 70 2.32 7.82 19.31
CA LYS A 70 2.56 6.51 19.91
C LYS A 70 3.45 5.71 18.97
N ASP A 71 4.69 5.47 19.39
CA ASP A 71 5.61 4.59 18.69
C ASP A 71 5.66 3.21 19.36
N ASP A 72 5.85 2.17 18.57
CA ASP A 72 5.85 0.78 19.01
C ASP A 72 7.11 0.02 18.56
N PHE A 73 8.23 0.72 18.51
CA PHE A 73 9.54 0.28 18.00
C PHE A 73 10.05 -1.10 18.46
N ASN A 74 9.55 -1.60 19.60
CA ASN A 74 9.92 -2.90 20.19
C ASN A 74 8.96 -4.04 19.85
N GLN A 75 8.00 -3.84 18.93
CA GLN A 75 7.10 -4.88 18.46
C GLN A 75 7.76 -5.82 17.45
N VAL A 76 7.17 -7.01 17.29
CA VAL A 76 7.59 -8.19 16.50
C VAL A 76 8.60 -7.87 15.39
N LEU A 77 9.90 -7.90 15.72
CA LEU A 77 11.02 -7.70 14.79
C LEU A 77 10.91 -6.46 13.86
N GLN A 78 10.22 -5.40 14.31
CA GLN A 78 9.91 -4.21 13.49
C GLN A 78 9.16 -4.53 12.18
N ALA A 79 8.41 -5.65 12.14
CA ALA A 79 7.66 -6.08 10.96
C ALA A 79 6.73 -4.98 10.44
N ASP A 80 6.14 -4.22 11.36
CA ASP A 80 5.31 -3.06 11.08
C ASP A 80 6.07 -1.99 10.27
N LYS A 81 7.27 -1.59 10.73
CA LYS A 81 8.12 -0.60 10.03
C LYS A 81 8.56 -1.10 8.65
N PHE A 82 8.84 -2.39 8.53
CA PHE A 82 9.12 -3.01 7.23
C PHE A 82 7.89 -3.01 6.31
N GLY A 83 6.69 -3.20 6.87
CA GLY A 83 5.42 -3.04 6.19
C GLY A 83 5.27 -1.63 5.63
N HIS A 84 5.43 -0.61 6.48
CA HIS A 84 5.37 0.81 6.12
C HIS A 84 6.34 1.16 4.99
N ALA A 85 7.61 0.75 5.10
CA ALA A 85 8.60 0.96 4.04
C ALA A 85 8.22 0.22 2.74
N TYR A 86 7.78 -1.03 2.82
CA TYR A 86 7.44 -1.82 1.64
C TYR A 86 6.20 -1.30 0.91
N PHE A 87 5.12 -1.00 1.63
CA PHE A 87 3.89 -0.47 1.02
C PHE A 87 4.12 0.91 0.42
N SER A 88 4.92 1.76 1.08
CA SER A 88 5.32 3.05 0.53
C SER A 88 6.16 2.91 -0.75
N TYR A 89 7.10 1.96 -0.76
CA TYR A 89 7.84 1.63 -1.98
C TYR A 89 6.91 1.18 -3.11
N LEU A 90 5.99 0.26 -2.81
CA LEU A 90 5.10 -0.33 -3.81
C LEU A 90 4.17 0.72 -4.43
N ILE A 91 3.56 1.57 -3.60
CA ILE A 91 2.68 2.64 -4.06
C ILE A 91 3.47 3.66 -4.89
N SER A 92 4.65 4.07 -4.42
CA SER A 92 5.52 4.99 -5.16
C SER A 92 5.93 4.46 -6.54
N ASP A 93 6.39 3.20 -6.61
CA ASP A 93 6.80 2.57 -7.88
C ASP A 93 5.61 2.38 -8.84
N LEU A 94 4.48 1.86 -8.35
CA LEU A 94 3.30 1.66 -9.18
C LEU A 94 2.73 2.99 -9.70
N PHE A 95 2.59 3.99 -8.82
CA PHE A 95 2.05 5.28 -9.22
C PHE A 95 3.01 6.01 -10.16
N GLY A 96 4.32 5.97 -9.90
CA GLY A 96 5.32 6.54 -10.79
C GLY A 96 5.35 5.87 -12.18
N ARG A 97 5.17 4.54 -12.26
CA ARG A 97 5.03 3.84 -13.56
C ARG A 97 3.74 4.21 -14.28
N ALA A 98 2.64 4.36 -13.55
CA ALA A 98 1.36 4.78 -14.11
C ALA A 98 1.45 6.21 -14.70
N LEU A 99 2.12 7.12 -14.00
CA LEU A 99 2.40 8.48 -14.49
C LEU A 99 3.28 8.46 -15.75
N GLN A 100 4.33 7.63 -15.79
CA GLN A 100 5.15 7.44 -17.00
C GLN A 100 4.31 6.92 -18.16
N TRP A 101 3.40 5.97 -17.91
CA TRP A 101 2.47 5.45 -18.92
C TRP A 101 1.52 6.54 -19.47
N ALA A 102 1.18 7.52 -18.64
CA ALA A 102 0.44 8.71 -19.04
C ALA A 102 1.30 9.77 -19.79
N GLY A 103 2.60 9.53 -19.97
CA GLY A 103 3.51 10.43 -20.68
C GLY A 103 4.21 11.46 -19.79
N VAL A 104 4.13 11.33 -18.46
CA VAL A 104 4.93 12.15 -17.54
C VAL A 104 6.40 11.73 -17.65
N GLU A 105 7.30 12.71 -17.76
CA GLU A 105 8.74 12.46 -17.82
C GLU A 105 9.22 11.64 -16.62
N LYS A 106 10.16 10.73 -16.85
CA LYS A 106 10.56 9.69 -15.90
C LYS A 106 10.94 10.23 -14.52
N ASN A 107 11.78 11.27 -14.44
CA ASN A 107 12.17 11.85 -13.14
C ASN A 107 10.98 12.47 -12.42
N SER A 108 10.17 13.25 -13.15
CA SER A 108 8.96 13.86 -12.62
C SER A 108 7.98 12.80 -12.10
N ALA A 109 7.80 11.72 -12.85
CA ALA A 109 6.92 10.63 -12.47
C ALA A 109 7.41 9.86 -11.23
N LEU A 110 8.72 9.63 -11.08
CA LEU A 110 9.29 9.03 -9.86
C LEU A 110 9.11 9.93 -8.64
N ILE A 111 9.31 11.24 -8.81
CA ILE A 111 9.10 12.22 -7.72
C ILE A 111 7.62 12.28 -7.32
N TRP A 112 6.70 12.40 -8.29
CA TRP A 112 5.27 12.44 -8.01
C TRP A 112 4.72 11.10 -7.47
N GLY A 113 5.31 9.98 -7.90
CA GLY A 113 5.09 8.66 -7.29
C GLY A 113 5.41 8.67 -5.80
N GLY A 114 6.62 9.13 -5.45
CA GLY A 114 7.08 9.25 -4.07
C GLY A 114 6.23 10.20 -3.23
N ILE A 115 5.95 11.40 -3.73
CA ILE A 115 5.09 12.39 -3.04
C ILE A 115 3.70 11.81 -2.81
N GLY A 116 3.08 11.22 -3.83
CA GLY A 116 1.74 10.64 -3.70
C GLY A 116 1.69 9.51 -2.68
N SER A 117 2.71 8.65 -2.67
CA SER A 117 2.83 7.58 -1.67
C SER A 117 3.01 8.13 -0.26
N LEU A 118 3.91 9.10 -0.07
CA LEU A 118 4.18 9.67 1.24
C LEU A 118 2.93 10.37 1.78
N LEU A 119 2.27 11.21 0.97
CA LEU A 119 1.03 11.87 1.38
C LEU A 119 -0.05 10.89 1.84
N PHE A 120 -0.19 9.76 1.15
CA PHE A 120 -1.16 8.73 1.54
C PHE A 120 -0.80 8.08 2.88
N GLN A 121 0.48 7.79 3.11
CA GLN A 121 0.93 7.13 4.33
C GLN A 121 0.93 8.09 5.53
N THR A 122 1.37 9.33 5.34
CA THR A 122 1.22 10.39 6.34
C THR A 122 -0.26 10.60 6.70
N TYR A 123 -1.18 10.50 5.72
CA TYR A 123 -2.61 10.55 5.98
C TYR A 123 -3.07 9.40 6.91
N VAL A 124 -2.55 8.18 6.71
CA VAL A 124 -2.83 7.04 7.59
C VAL A 124 -2.31 7.30 9.01
N GLU A 125 -1.06 7.75 9.17
CA GLU A 125 -0.47 8.08 10.47
C GLU A 125 -1.24 9.18 11.21
N ILE A 126 -1.74 10.19 10.48
CA ILE A 126 -2.55 11.26 11.06
C ILE A 126 -3.86 10.70 11.61
N GLU A 127 -4.54 9.81 10.88
CA GLU A 127 -5.75 9.15 11.36
C GLU A 127 -5.48 8.27 12.57
N ASP A 128 -4.37 7.52 12.56
CA ASP A 128 -3.95 6.70 13.70
C ASP A 128 -3.71 7.55 14.95
N GLY A 129 -3.17 8.76 14.79
CA GLY A 129 -3.01 9.76 15.85
C GLY A 129 -4.30 10.14 16.60
N PHE A 130 -5.48 9.91 16.03
CA PHE A 130 -6.77 10.16 16.69
C PHE A 130 -7.41 8.90 17.27
N ARG A 131 -6.80 7.71 17.17
CA ARG A 131 -7.40 6.45 17.65
C ARG A 131 -6.85 6.02 19.02
N PRO A 132 -7.68 5.64 20.00
CA PRO A 132 -7.23 5.35 21.38
C PRO A 132 -6.15 4.27 21.50
N ASN A 133 -6.18 3.28 20.62
CA ASN A 133 -5.28 2.13 20.67
C ASN A 133 -4.09 2.24 19.70
N LEU A 134 -4.15 3.17 18.74
CA LEU A 134 -3.07 3.47 17.80
C LEU A 134 -2.44 4.80 18.22
N GLY A 135 -1.68 5.43 17.33
CA GLY A 135 -1.21 6.80 17.46
C GLY A 135 -0.31 7.13 16.27
N PHE A 136 0.00 8.40 16.06
CA PHE A 136 0.94 8.78 15.02
C PHE A 136 2.32 8.24 15.41
N SER A 137 2.90 7.39 14.56
CA SER A 137 4.22 6.84 14.79
C SER A 137 5.26 7.62 13.98
N THR A 138 6.23 8.19 14.69
CA THR A 138 7.34 8.89 14.01
C THR A 138 8.23 7.88 13.28
N SER A 139 8.35 6.67 13.84
CA SER A 139 9.13 5.61 13.22
C SER A 139 8.46 5.01 11.98
N ASP A 140 7.12 4.90 11.95
CA ASP A 140 6.38 4.57 10.72
C ASP A 140 6.54 5.64 9.67
N GLU A 141 6.39 6.92 10.04
CA GLU A 141 6.54 8.00 9.09
C GLU A 141 7.95 8.06 8.47
N ILE A 142 9.00 7.75 9.25
CA ILE A 142 10.36 7.61 8.71
C ILE A 142 10.46 6.41 7.75
N ALA A 143 9.87 5.27 8.12
CA ALA A 143 9.84 4.10 7.24
C ALA A 143 9.08 4.38 5.93
N ASN A 144 7.95 5.10 6.02
CA ASN A 144 7.17 5.57 4.89
C ASN A 144 8.01 6.44 3.96
N PHE A 145 8.73 7.42 4.52
CA PHE A 145 9.63 8.29 3.76
C PHE A 145 10.73 7.51 3.04
N ILE A 146 11.37 6.56 3.73
CA ILE A 146 12.41 5.70 3.14
C ILE A 146 11.84 4.90 1.96
N GLY A 147 10.71 4.24 2.17
CA GLY A 147 10.03 3.44 1.15
C GLY A 147 9.62 4.28 -0.06
N ALA A 148 8.93 5.40 0.17
CA ALA A 148 8.42 6.28 -0.88
C ALA A 148 9.55 6.88 -1.74
N SER A 149 10.72 7.14 -1.13
CA SER A 149 11.89 7.70 -1.80
C SER A 149 12.70 6.66 -2.57
N PHE A 150 12.57 5.37 -2.22
CA PHE A 150 13.44 4.31 -2.74
C PHE A 150 13.42 4.17 -4.26
N PRO A 151 12.27 4.21 -4.98
CA PRO A 151 12.27 4.12 -6.45
C PRO A 151 13.08 5.23 -7.13
N TYR A 152 12.98 6.47 -6.62
CA TYR A 152 13.76 7.60 -7.13
C TYR A 152 15.25 7.42 -6.87
N VAL A 153 15.64 7.08 -5.64
CA VAL A 153 17.04 6.85 -5.26
C VAL A 153 17.66 5.70 -6.05
N ARG A 154 16.91 4.61 -6.22
CA ARG A 154 17.30 3.44 -7.01
C ARG A 154 17.60 3.78 -8.47
N GLU A 155 16.81 4.68 -9.06
CA GLU A 155 17.05 5.17 -10.43
C GLU A 155 18.36 5.97 -10.53
N LYS A 156 18.67 6.80 -9.52
CA LYS A 156 19.81 7.72 -9.55
C LYS A 156 21.15 7.06 -9.22
N ILE A 157 21.17 6.06 -8.35
CA ILE A 157 22.40 5.43 -7.88
C ILE A 157 22.67 4.15 -8.67
N LYS A 158 23.67 4.21 -9.56
CA LYS A 158 24.20 3.04 -10.26
C LYS A 158 24.64 1.99 -9.24
N GLY A 159 24.05 0.80 -9.30
CA GLY A 159 24.29 -0.29 -8.34
C GLY A 159 23.06 -0.64 -7.49
N LEU A 160 22.19 0.32 -7.14
CA LEU A 160 20.93 0.00 -6.44
C LEU A 160 19.87 -0.56 -7.39
N GLN A 161 20.03 -0.39 -8.70
CA GLN A 161 19.12 -0.89 -9.72
C GLN A 161 18.90 -2.41 -9.67
N VAL A 162 19.81 -3.18 -9.06
CA VAL A 162 19.66 -4.64 -8.88
C VAL A 162 18.77 -5.01 -7.69
N LEU A 163 18.54 -4.09 -6.77
CA LEU A 163 17.74 -4.34 -5.57
C LEU A 163 16.25 -4.27 -5.89
N ASN A 164 15.53 -5.34 -5.64
CA ASN A 164 14.07 -5.36 -5.71
C ASN A 164 13.49 -5.74 -4.35
N TYR A 165 12.54 -4.95 -3.89
CA TYR A 165 11.74 -5.31 -2.72
C TYR A 165 10.75 -6.41 -3.12
N LYS A 166 10.78 -7.53 -2.38
CA LYS A 166 9.84 -8.64 -2.53
C LYS A 166 9.37 -9.04 -1.14
N MET A 167 8.06 -9.04 -0.94
CA MET A 167 7.44 -9.60 0.25
C MET A 167 6.81 -10.96 -0.09
N SER A 168 6.81 -11.89 0.86
CA SER A 168 6.14 -13.19 0.75
C SER A 168 5.56 -13.50 2.12
N ILE A 169 4.33 -14.00 2.14
CA ILE A 169 3.56 -14.23 3.36
C ILE A 169 3.21 -15.72 3.45
N PHE A 170 3.44 -16.33 4.60
CA PHE A 170 3.07 -17.71 4.87
C PHE A 170 2.02 -17.74 5.99
N PRO A 171 0.72 -17.83 5.68
CA PRO A 171 -0.33 -17.67 6.68
C PRO A 171 -0.16 -18.61 7.87
N SER A 172 -0.23 -18.07 9.08
CA SER A 172 -0.15 -18.84 10.31
C SER A 172 -1.37 -19.73 10.47
N GLU A 173 -1.26 -20.75 11.33
CA GLU A 173 -2.43 -21.58 11.67
C GLU A 173 -3.53 -20.76 12.36
N LYS A 174 -3.17 -19.71 13.12
CA LYS A 174 -4.14 -18.80 13.72
C LYS A 174 -4.93 -18.06 12.65
N PHE A 175 -4.26 -17.51 11.64
CA PHE A 175 -4.94 -16.88 10.51
C PHE A 175 -5.85 -17.87 9.78
N LYS A 176 -5.35 -19.08 9.45
CA LYS A 176 -6.16 -20.13 8.79
C LYS A 176 -7.38 -20.55 9.61
N SER A 177 -7.28 -20.53 10.93
CA SER A 177 -8.40 -20.83 11.85
C SER A 177 -9.40 -19.68 12.01
N GLY A 178 -9.14 -18.52 11.40
CA GLY A 178 -10.03 -17.35 11.42
C GLY A 178 -9.81 -16.41 12.61
N ALA A 179 -8.67 -16.51 13.30
CA ALA A 179 -8.34 -15.62 14.43
C ALA A 179 -8.11 -14.16 13.99
N HIS A 180 -7.68 -13.97 12.73
CA HIS A 180 -7.41 -12.66 12.14
C HIS A 180 -8.31 -12.47 10.92
N ARG A 181 -8.81 -11.25 10.75
CA ARG A 181 -9.71 -10.91 9.63
C ARG A 181 -8.93 -10.59 8.36
N PHE A 182 -7.75 -9.97 8.50
CA PHE A 182 -6.88 -9.63 7.39
C PHE A 182 -5.50 -10.24 7.60
N ILE A 183 -4.84 -10.59 6.50
CA ILE A 183 -3.52 -11.23 6.56
C ILE A 183 -2.45 -10.30 7.12
N VAL A 184 -2.65 -8.99 6.97
CA VAL A 184 -1.77 -7.97 7.55
C VAL A 184 -1.85 -7.89 9.07
N ASP A 185 -2.88 -8.49 9.69
CA ASP A 185 -3.00 -8.62 11.14
C ASP A 185 -2.31 -9.91 11.67
N ASP A 186 -1.77 -10.75 10.79
CA ASP A 186 -1.14 -12.02 11.14
C ASP A 186 0.36 -11.85 11.42
N TYR A 187 0.70 -11.38 12.62
CA TYR A 187 2.08 -11.19 13.07
C TYR A 187 2.85 -12.50 13.35
N GLU A 188 2.27 -13.66 13.00
CA GLU A 188 2.86 -15.00 13.17
C GLU A 188 3.18 -15.69 11.83
N SER A 189 3.07 -14.94 10.71
CA SER A 189 3.27 -15.42 9.33
C SER A 189 4.67 -15.22 8.74
#